data_AF-A0A526Z6I6-F1
#
_entry.id   AF-A0A526Z6I6-F1
#
_cell.length_a   1.000
_cell.length_b   1.000
_cell.length_c   1.000
_cell.angle_alpha   90.00
_cell.angle_beta   90.00
_cell.angle_gamma   90.00
#
_symmetry.space_group_name_H-M   'P 1'
#
loop_
_entity.id
_entity.type
_entity.pdbx_description
1 polymer ?
#
loop_
_entity_poly.entity_id
_entity_poly.type
_entity_poly.pdbx_seq_one_letter_code
_entity_poly.pdbx_strand_id
1 'polypeptide(L)'
;GRIVGHPSILEGSQAEIVKSAVALASHPGVAGLDLLAYRSAGNVPSLIDAVCRAVPKPVIVAGSVDRPDQINTIRDSGAAGFTVGTSALDGRFPAESPALEFQLRAISACL
;
A
#
# COMPACT_ATOMS: atom_id res chain seq x y z
N GLY A 1 5.31 11.89 4.22
CA GLY A 1 4.55 12.36 5.39
C GLY A 1 5.40 12.03 6.59
N ARG A 2 4.79 11.61 7.69
CA ARG A 2 5.53 11.17 8.88
C ARG A 2 5.00 9.83 9.35
N ILE A 3 5.92 8.91 9.68
CA ILE A 3 5.54 7.65 10.31
C ILE A 3 5.52 7.82 11.83
N VAL A 4 4.44 7.39 12.47
CA VAL A 4 4.29 7.43 13.93
C VAL A 4 3.75 6.11 14.48
N GLY A 5 4.08 5.82 15.74
CA GLY A 5 3.45 4.76 16.52
C GLY A 5 3.82 3.32 16.12
N HIS A 6 3.23 2.39 16.87
CA HIS A 6 3.28 0.95 16.59
C HIS A 6 1.89 0.35 16.90
N PRO A 7 1.14 -0.15 15.91
CA PRO A 7 1.49 -0.26 14.49
C PRO A 7 1.71 1.11 13.82
N SER A 8 2.61 1.16 12.83
CA SER A 8 3.01 2.40 12.16
C SER A 8 1.87 3.03 11.37
N ILE A 9 1.59 4.32 11.60
CA ILE A 9 0.58 5.14 10.91
C ILE A 9 1.30 6.16 10.02
N LEU A 10 0.76 6.42 8.83
CA LEU A 10 1.26 7.45 7.92
C LEU A 10 0.45 8.74 8.11
N GLU A 11 1.04 9.70 8.81
CA GLU A 11 0.48 11.02 9.03
C GLU A 11 0.90 12.05 7.98
N GLY A 12 0.10 13.11 7.89
CA GLY A 12 0.27 14.25 6.99
C GLY A 12 -0.85 14.33 5.96
N SER A 13 -1.03 15.52 5.42
CA SER A 13 -1.85 15.74 4.23
C SER A 13 -1.26 15.01 3.01
N GLN A 14 -2.10 14.77 1.99
CA GLN A 14 -1.63 14.20 0.72
C GLN A 14 -0.44 14.98 0.13
N ALA A 15 -0.48 16.31 0.19
CA ALA A 15 0.61 17.16 -0.30
C ALA A 15 1.92 16.94 0.46
N GLU A 16 1.87 16.83 1.79
CA GLU A 16 3.04 16.52 2.62
C GLU A 16 3.55 15.11 2.38
N ILE A 17 2.65 14.15 2.13
CA ILE A 17 3.03 12.78 1.78
C ILE A 17 3.75 12.73 0.44
N VAL A 18 3.18 13.34 -0.60
CA VAL A 18 3.78 13.41 -1.95
C VAL A 18 5.13 14.12 -1.91
N LYS A 19 5.22 15.29 -1.25
CA LYS A 19 6.48 16.04 -1.13
C LYS A 19 7.58 15.18 -0.50
N SER A 20 7.25 14.47 0.57
CA SER A 20 8.18 13.57 1.26
C SER A 20 8.54 12.34 0.42
N ALA A 21 7.60 11.78 -0.35
CA ALA A 21 7.85 10.65 -1.24
C ALA A 21 8.84 11.04 -2.36
N VAL A 22 8.66 12.21 -2.98
CA VAL A 22 9.58 12.76 -3.98
C VAL A 22 10.97 12.98 -3.39
N ALA A 23 11.04 13.58 -2.19
CA ALA A 23 12.32 13.79 -1.50
C ALA A 23 13.04 12.46 -1.20
N LEU A 24 12.32 11.46 -0.68
CA LEU A 24 12.90 10.13 -0.42
C LEU A 24 13.39 9.47 -1.71
N ALA A 25 12.57 9.49 -2.77
CA ALA A 25 12.89 8.89 -4.05
C ALA A 25 14.06 9.57 -4.77
N SER A 26 14.41 10.82 -4.46
CA SER A 26 15.54 11.50 -5.10
C SER A 26 16.91 11.10 -4.53
N HIS A 27 16.94 10.48 -3.34
CA HIS A 27 18.21 10.06 -2.73
C HIS A 27 18.91 8.96 -3.56
N PRO A 28 20.24 9.08 -3.77
CA PRO A 28 21.04 8.01 -4.35
C PRO A 28 20.89 6.72 -3.55
N GLY A 29 20.76 5.59 -4.25
CA GLY A 29 20.58 4.27 -3.65
C GLY A 29 19.13 3.88 -3.32
N VAL A 30 18.17 4.81 -3.38
CA VAL A 30 16.75 4.46 -3.24
C VAL A 30 16.24 3.88 -4.56
N ALA A 31 15.82 2.61 -4.57
CA ALA A 31 15.33 1.94 -5.79
C ALA A 31 13.80 2.06 -5.98
N GLY A 32 13.06 2.36 -4.91
CA GLY A 32 11.61 2.43 -4.88
C GLY A 32 11.12 2.83 -3.49
N LEU A 33 9.80 2.91 -3.31
CA LEU A 33 9.18 3.30 -2.05
C LEU A 33 8.20 2.22 -1.56
N ASP A 34 8.17 2.03 -0.25
CA ASP A 34 7.06 1.39 0.47
C ASP A 34 6.12 2.47 1.00
N LEU A 35 4.86 2.47 0.52
CA LEU A 35 3.84 3.45 0.86
C LEU A 35 2.78 2.81 1.76
N LEU A 36 2.74 3.21 3.04
CA LEU A 36 1.73 2.82 4.02
C LEU A 36 0.35 3.48 3.78
N ALA A 37 -0.15 3.45 2.55
CA ALA A 37 -1.31 4.22 2.08
C ALA A 37 -2.57 3.95 2.91
N TYR A 38 -2.87 2.67 3.17
CA TYR A 38 -4.04 2.23 3.95
C TYR A 38 -3.87 2.41 5.46
N ARG A 39 -2.72 2.92 5.92
CA ARG A 39 -2.53 3.42 7.29
C ARG A 39 -2.45 4.94 7.34
N SER A 40 -2.92 5.62 6.29
CA SER A 40 -3.18 7.06 6.31
C SER A 40 -4.66 7.34 6.62
N ALA A 41 -4.94 8.50 7.19
CA ALA A 41 -6.32 8.93 7.48
C ALA A 41 -7.04 9.59 6.29
N GLY A 42 -6.36 9.71 5.14
CA GLY A 42 -6.84 10.44 3.97
C GLY A 42 -7.61 9.58 2.97
N ASN A 43 -7.88 10.15 1.80
CA ASN A 43 -8.41 9.41 0.65
C ASN A 43 -7.30 8.53 0.07
N VAL A 44 -7.33 7.23 0.40
CA VAL A 44 -6.28 6.28 0.02
C VAL A 44 -6.12 6.13 -1.50
N PRO A 45 -7.19 5.94 -2.31
CA PRO A 45 -7.05 5.91 -3.77
C PRO A 45 -6.33 7.14 -4.34
N SER A 46 -6.77 8.35 -3.94
CA SER A 46 -6.16 9.60 -4.40
C SER A 46 -4.71 9.75 -3.93
N LEU A 47 -4.39 9.25 -2.74
CA LEU A 47 -3.03 9.25 -2.22
C LEU A 47 -2.10 8.36 -3.04
N ILE A 48 -2.53 7.13 -3.36
CA ILE A 48 -1.71 6.19 -4.16
C ILE A 48 -1.46 6.78 -5.55
N ASP A 49 -2.50 7.24 -6.24
CA ASP A 49 -2.39 7.86 -7.57
C ASP A 49 -1.44 9.08 -7.55
N ALA A 50 -1.59 9.98 -6.56
CA ALA A 50 -0.76 11.16 -6.45
C ALA A 50 0.73 10.83 -6.21
N VAL A 51 1.02 9.81 -5.38
CA VAL A 51 2.40 9.38 -5.12
C VAL A 51 3.00 8.68 -6.35
N CYS A 52 2.26 7.76 -6.98
CA CYS A 52 2.74 7.02 -8.15
C CYS A 52 3.00 7.95 -9.35
N ARG A 53 2.19 9.00 -9.54
CA ARG A 53 2.44 10.02 -10.58
C ARG A 53 3.67 10.89 -10.30
N ALA A 54 3.93 11.20 -9.04
CA ALA A 54 5.00 12.13 -8.67
C ALA A 54 6.38 11.45 -8.57
N VAL A 55 6.42 10.14 -8.33
CA VAL A 55 7.65 9.39 -8.08
C VAL A 55 8.02 8.55 -9.30
N PRO A 56 9.16 8.80 -9.96
CA PRO A 56 9.59 8.05 -11.16
C PRO A 56 10.26 6.70 -10.81
N LYS A 57 9.87 6.09 -9.69
CA LYS A 57 10.41 4.82 -9.17
C LYS A 57 9.26 3.93 -8.70
N PRO A 58 9.43 2.59 -8.71
CA PRO A 58 8.42 1.66 -8.23
C PRO A 58 7.91 2.01 -6.83
N VAL A 59 6.58 2.02 -6.68
CA VAL A 59 5.89 2.19 -5.40
C VAL A 59 5.18 0.89 -5.06
N ILE A 60 5.49 0.32 -3.90
CA ILE A 60 4.79 -0.82 -3.32
C ILE A 60 3.83 -0.29 -2.25
N VAL A 61 2.56 -0.68 -2.32
CA VAL A 61 1.55 -0.23 -1.34
C VAL A 61 1.44 -1.23 -0.18
N ALA A 62 1.41 -0.71 1.03
CA ALA A 62 1.26 -1.48 2.24
C ALA A 62 0.20 -0.88 3.18
N GLY A 63 -0.17 -1.67 4.18
CA GLY A 63 -1.06 -1.25 5.26
C GLY A 63 -2.35 -2.04 5.37
N SER A 64 -2.31 -3.24 5.94
CA SER A 64 -3.54 -4.01 6.25
C SER A 64 -4.46 -4.22 5.04
N VAL A 65 -3.90 -4.43 3.84
CA VAL A 65 -4.67 -4.81 2.66
C VAL A 65 -5.34 -6.16 2.94
N ASP A 66 -6.67 -6.20 2.87
CA ASP A 66 -7.50 -7.36 3.24
C ASP A 66 -8.68 -7.63 2.30
N ARG A 67 -8.86 -6.83 1.25
CA ARG A 67 -10.00 -6.97 0.32
C ARG A 67 -9.60 -6.84 -1.16
N PRO A 68 -10.28 -7.57 -2.08
CA PRO A 68 -10.05 -7.46 -3.52
C PRO A 68 -10.16 -6.02 -4.07
N ASP A 69 -11.12 -5.22 -3.60
CA ASP A 69 -11.30 -3.84 -4.08
C ASP A 69 -10.08 -2.96 -3.78
N GLN A 70 -9.37 -3.22 -2.69
CA GLN A 70 -8.12 -2.50 -2.37
C GLN A 70 -7.02 -2.87 -3.36
N ILE A 71 -6.89 -4.16 -3.70
CA ILE A 71 -5.91 -4.64 -4.69
C ILE A 71 -6.20 -4.01 -6.06
N ASN A 72 -7.47 -3.98 -6.48
CA ASN A 72 -7.87 -3.32 -7.72
C ASN A 72 -7.50 -1.83 -7.69
N THR A 73 -7.82 -1.12 -6.62
CA THR A 73 -7.46 0.29 -6.42
C THR A 73 -5.95 0.53 -6.55
N ILE A 74 -5.14 -0.33 -5.92
CA ILE A 74 -3.68 -0.24 -5.97
C ILE A 74 -3.17 -0.40 -7.41
N ARG A 75 -3.67 -1.41 -8.13
CA ARG A 75 -3.28 -1.69 -9.53
C ARG A 75 -3.66 -0.53 -10.44
N ASP A 76 -4.90 -0.06 -10.33
CA ASP A 76 -5.44 0.99 -11.19
C ASP A 76 -4.74 2.35 -10.95
N SER A 77 -4.15 2.54 -9.76
CA SER A 77 -3.38 3.73 -9.41
C SER A 77 -1.91 3.70 -9.88
N GLY A 78 -1.48 2.63 -10.56
CA GLY A 78 -0.13 2.53 -11.13
C GLY A 78 0.97 2.10 -10.16
N ALA A 79 0.60 1.54 -9.00
CA ALA A 79 1.59 0.96 -8.09
C ALA A 79 2.25 -0.27 -8.71
N ALA A 80 3.52 -0.52 -8.37
CA ALA A 80 4.27 -1.66 -8.85
C ALA A 80 3.90 -2.98 -8.15
N GLY A 81 3.20 -2.89 -7.00
CA GLY A 81 2.74 -4.04 -6.25
C GLY A 81 2.20 -3.63 -4.88
N PHE A 82 1.92 -4.63 -4.07
CA PHE A 82 1.46 -4.46 -2.70
C PHE A 82 1.98 -5.54 -1.78
N THR A 83 1.83 -5.32 -0.47
CA THR A 83 2.13 -6.32 0.55
C THR A 83 0.86 -6.73 1.29
N VAL A 84 0.76 -8.02 1.59
CA VAL A 84 -0.24 -8.56 2.52
C VAL A 84 0.52 -9.28 3.62
N GLY A 85 0.35 -8.81 4.86
CA GLY A 85 0.97 -9.41 6.04
C GLY A 85 -0.07 -10.13 6.88
N THR A 86 -0.29 -9.62 8.10
CA THR A 86 -1.23 -10.18 9.09
C THR A 86 -2.62 -10.48 8.54
N SER A 87 -3.15 -9.71 7.59
CA SER A 87 -4.47 -9.97 7.00
C SER A 87 -4.60 -11.37 6.38
N ALA A 88 -3.55 -11.90 5.74
CA ALA A 88 -3.55 -13.27 5.21
C ALA A 88 -3.39 -14.32 6.32
N LEU A 89 -2.62 -14.00 7.36
CA LEU A 89 -2.38 -14.91 8.50
C LEU A 89 -3.62 -15.03 9.40
N ASP A 90 -4.37 -13.94 9.54
CA ASP A 90 -5.58 -13.84 10.35
C ASP A 90 -6.84 -14.29 9.59
N GLY A 91 -6.72 -14.72 8.33
CA GLY A 91 -7.86 -15.22 7.57
C GLY A 91 -8.86 -14.15 7.13
N ARG A 92 -8.43 -12.90 6.91
CA ARG A 92 -9.32 -11.74 6.72
C ARG A 92 -9.85 -11.57 5.30
N PHE A 93 -9.19 -12.14 4.29
CA PHE A 93 -9.70 -12.08 2.93
C PHE A 93 -11.00 -12.91 2.81
N PRO A 94 -11.92 -12.51 1.92
CA PRO A 94 -13.14 -13.25 1.62
C PRO A 94 -12.82 -14.51 0.81
N ALA A 95 -12.16 -15.47 1.45
CA ALA A 95 -11.80 -16.77 0.90
C ALA A 95 -12.75 -17.87 1.41
N GLU A 96 -12.65 -19.05 0.81
CA GLU A 96 -13.41 -20.23 1.23
C GLU A 96 -13.10 -20.68 2.67
N SER A 97 -11.93 -20.32 3.20
CA SER A 97 -11.46 -20.70 4.54
C SER A 97 -10.45 -19.66 5.09
N PRO A 98 -10.35 -19.50 6.42
CA PRO A 98 -9.33 -18.64 7.05
C PRO A 98 -7.91 -19.23 6.97
N ALA A 99 -7.75 -20.49 6.56
CA ALA A 99 -6.43 -21.10 6.43
C ALA A 99 -5.60 -20.39 5.34
N LEU A 100 -4.30 -20.22 5.62
CA LEU A 100 -3.38 -19.43 4.78
C LEU A 100 -3.40 -19.84 3.30
N GLU A 101 -3.54 -21.13 2.99
CA GLU A 101 -3.60 -21.60 1.59
C GLU A 101 -4.78 -21.00 0.82
N PHE A 102 -5.96 -20.88 1.44
CA PHE A 102 -7.15 -20.31 0.82
C PHE A 102 -7.06 -18.79 0.73
N GLN A 103 -6.42 -18.16 1.72
CA GLN A 103 -6.13 -16.73 1.71
C GLN A 103 -5.19 -16.37 0.56
N LEU A 104 -4.11 -17.13 0.36
CA LEU A 104 -3.17 -16.95 -0.76
C LEU A 104 -3.84 -17.17 -2.12
N ARG A 105 -4.76 -18.14 -2.24
CA ARG A 105 -5.57 -18.34 -3.46
C ARG A 105 -6.46 -17.15 -3.74
N ALA A 106 -7.18 -16.64 -2.74
CA ALA A 106 -8.05 -15.46 -2.89
C ALA A 106 -7.25 -14.21 -3.30
N ILE A 107 -6.07 -14.00 -2.72
CA ILE A 107 -5.17 -12.89 -3.10
C ILE A 107 -4.67 -13.08 -4.54
N SER A 108 -4.24 -14.29 -4.90
CA SER A 108 -3.71 -14.59 -6.25
C SER A 108 -4.77 -14.41 -7.33
N ALA A 109 -6.04 -14.69 -7.03
CA ALA A 109 -7.15 -14.48 -7.95
C ALA A 109 -7.45 -12.99 -8.25
N CYS A 110 -6.86 -12.06 -7.49
CA CYS A 110 -7.00 -10.63 -7.73
C CYS A 110 -5.93 -10.04 -8.67
N LEU A 111 -4.85 -10.80 -8.95
CA LEU A 111 -3.71 -10.36 -9.76
C LEU A 111 -4.04 -10.44 -11.25
#